data_AF-A0A061AEW1-F1
#
_entry.id   AF-A0A061AEW1-F1
#
_cell.length_a   1.000
_cell.length_b   1.000
_cell.length_c   1.000
_cell.angle_alpha   90.00
_cell.angle_beta   90.00
_cell.angle_gamma   90.00
#
_symmetry.space_group_name_H-M   'P 1'
#
loop_
_entity.id
_entity.type
_entity.pdbx_description
1 polymer ?
#
loop_
_entity_poly.entity_id
_entity_poly.type
_entity_poly.pdbx_seq_one_letter_code
_entity_poly.pdbx_strand_id
1 'polypeptide(L)'
;MLTYFAAFEVFFDENLPKLFAHFKENKLTPDIYLIDWIFTLYSKSLPLDLACRVWDVFCRDGDEFLFRVALGILRLYEDVLTRMDFIHNAQFLTRLPDHIPPDQLFSHIHAVHMTSKNRKWAQVR
;
A
#
# COMPACT_ATOMS: atom_id res chain seq x y z
N MET A 1 -4.07 7.65 13.70
CA MET A 1 -3.26 7.70 12.47
C MET A 1 -1.84 7.17 12.69
N LEU A 2 -1.13 7.62 13.75
CA LEU A 2 0.19 7.07 14.08
C LEU A 2 0.21 5.55 14.32
N THR A 3 -0.81 5.00 15.00
CA THR A 3 -0.98 3.55 15.21
C THR A 3 -1.14 2.78 13.89
N TYR A 4 -1.89 3.34 12.95
CA TYR A 4 -2.05 2.77 11.61
C TYR A 4 -0.76 2.74 10.82
N PHE A 5 0.08 3.79 10.92
CA PHE A 5 1.41 3.78 10.29
C PHE A 5 2.32 2.73 10.90
N ALA A 6 2.35 2.63 12.24
CA ALA A 6 3.15 1.61 12.91
C ALA A 6 2.71 0.19 12.50
N ALA A 7 1.40 -0.07 12.47
CA ALA A 7 0.86 -1.35 12.01
C ALA A 7 1.21 -1.61 10.53
N PHE A 8 1.02 -0.62 9.67
CA PHE A 8 1.37 -0.71 8.25
C PHE A 8 2.85 -1.04 8.04
N GLU A 9 3.76 -0.38 8.75
CA GLU A 9 5.20 -0.63 8.63
C GLU A 9 5.57 -2.07 9.03
N VAL A 10 4.90 -2.67 10.03
CA VAL A 10 5.10 -4.08 10.37
C VAL A 10 4.76 -4.99 9.20
N PHE A 11 3.58 -4.82 8.58
CA PHE A 11 3.17 -5.64 7.45
C PHE A 11 3.96 -5.32 6.17
N PHE A 12 4.46 -4.09 6.03
CA PHE A 12 5.32 -3.71 4.92
C PHE A 12 6.66 -4.45 4.99
N ASP A 13 7.34 -4.43 6.13
CA ASP A 13 8.59 -5.17 6.33
C ASP A 13 8.39 -6.68 6.11
N GLU A 14 7.28 -7.26 6.61
CA GLU A 14 7.00 -8.69 6.44
C GLU A 14 6.74 -9.11 5.00
N ASN A 15 6.05 -8.26 4.20
CA ASN A 15 5.67 -8.61 2.84
C ASN A 15 6.70 -8.20 1.79
N LEU A 16 7.43 -7.10 2.01
CA LEU A 16 8.34 -6.48 1.05
C LEU A 16 9.63 -5.98 1.75
N PRO A 17 10.40 -6.85 2.42
CA PRO A 17 11.52 -6.44 3.27
C PRO A 17 12.60 -5.66 2.51
N LYS A 18 12.83 -6.00 1.24
CA LYS A 18 13.80 -5.30 0.38
C LYS A 18 13.37 -3.87 0.11
N LEU A 19 12.13 -3.69 -0.32
CA LEU A 19 11.57 -2.36 -0.59
C LEU A 19 11.44 -1.53 0.69
N PHE A 20 11.06 -2.17 1.81
CA PHE A 20 10.98 -1.52 3.11
C PHE A 20 12.35 -0.97 3.54
N ALA A 21 13.41 -1.78 3.46
CA ALA A 21 14.78 -1.34 3.75
C ALA A 21 15.20 -0.16 2.85
N HIS A 22 14.93 -0.26 1.54
CA HIS A 22 15.19 0.83 0.59
C HIS A 22 14.46 2.13 0.97
N PHE A 23 13.19 2.04 1.37
CA PHE A 23 12.43 3.22 1.81
C PHE A 23 12.98 3.81 3.11
N LYS A 24 13.41 2.97 4.06
CA LYS A 24 14.06 3.43 5.30
C LYS A 24 15.39 4.14 5.01
N GLU A 25 16.23 3.60 4.13
CA GLU A 25 17.49 4.21 3.71
C GLU A 25 17.28 5.58 3.05
N ASN A 26 16.27 5.67 2.18
CA ASN A 26 15.89 6.92 1.51
C ASN A 26 15.04 7.87 2.38
N LYS A 27 14.75 7.51 3.64
CA LYS A 27 13.89 8.27 4.56
C LYS A 27 12.50 8.58 3.98
N LEU A 28 11.98 7.69 3.14
CA LEU A 28 10.65 7.80 2.57
C LEU A 28 9.63 7.21 3.54
N THR A 29 8.88 8.08 4.21
CA THR A 29 7.92 7.69 5.25
C THR A 29 6.49 7.57 4.70
N PRO A 30 5.64 6.69 5.28
CA PRO A 30 4.30 6.44 4.77
C PRO A 30 3.38 7.68 4.69
N ASP A 31 3.60 8.70 5.51
CA ASP A 31 2.79 9.93 5.49
C ASP A 31 2.81 10.66 4.14
N ILE A 32 3.86 10.46 3.33
CA ILE A 32 4.02 11.09 2.01
C ILE A 32 3.00 10.58 0.99
N TYR A 33 2.61 9.30 1.06
CA TYR A 33 1.73 8.68 0.06
C TYR A 33 0.46 8.05 0.65
N LEU A 34 0.55 7.48 1.85
CA LEU A 34 -0.51 6.65 2.42
C LEU A 34 -1.69 7.46 2.95
N ILE A 35 -1.48 8.71 3.41
CA ILE A 35 -2.57 9.54 3.93
C ILE A 35 -3.64 9.77 2.88
N ASP A 36 -3.24 10.24 1.69
CA ASP A 36 -4.17 10.52 0.60
C ASP A 36 -4.88 9.26 0.11
N TRP A 37 -4.14 8.15 0.02
CA TRP A 37 -4.68 6.85 -0.39
C TRP A 37 -5.79 6.39 0.56
N ILE A 38 -5.55 6.42 1.86
CA ILE A 38 -6.51 5.91 2.85
C ILE A 38 -7.65 6.91 3.09
N PHE A 39 -7.35 8.21 3.20
CA PHE A 39 -8.36 9.23 3.52
C PHE A 39 -9.41 9.38 2.42
N THR A 40 -9.01 9.22 1.15
CA THR A 40 -9.92 9.29 0.00
C THR A 40 -10.43 7.92 -0.44
N LEU A 41 -10.11 6.86 0.32
CA LEU A 41 -10.40 5.47 -0.06
C LEU A 41 -9.95 5.17 -1.50
N TYR A 42 -8.77 5.66 -1.89
CA TYR A 42 -8.17 5.54 -3.22
C TYR A 42 -8.87 6.28 -4.37
N SER A 43 -9.99 7.00 -4.15
CA SER A 43 -10.70 7.68 -5.25
C SER A 43 -9.91 8.79 -5.92
N LYS A 44 -8.96 9.42 -5.21
CA LYS A 44 -8.04 10.41 -5.77
C LYS A 44 -6.83 9.78 -6.47
N SER A 45 -6.50 8.54 -6.12
CA SER A 45 -5.21 7.90 -6.45
C SER A 45 -5.32 6.81 -7.51
N LEU A 46 -6.49 6.21 -7.68
CA LEU A 46 -6.77 5.17 -8.67
C LEU A 46 -7.87 5.62 -9.63
N PRO A 47 -7.92 5.07 -10.86
CA PRO A 47 -9.07 5.22 -11.74
C PRO A 47 -10.36 4.80 -11.04
N LEU A 48 -11.47 5.50 -11.30
CA LEU A 48 -12.73 5.33 -10.58
C LEU A 48 -13.22 3.87 -10.56
N ASP A 49 -13.19 3.18 -11.70
CA ASP A 49 -13.61 1.78 -11.78
C ASP A 49 -12.80 0.86 -10.86
N LEU A 50 -11.50 1.14 -10.72
CA LEU A 50 -10.61 0.39 -9.86
C LEU A 50 -10.84 0.75 -8.38
N ALA A 51 -11.05 2.04 -8.08
CA ALA A 51 -11.43 2.49 -6.74
C ALA A 51 -12.75 1.85 -6.28
N CYS A 52 -13.76 1.77 -7.16
CA CYS A 52 -15.02 1.08 -6.86
C CYS A 52 -14.82 -0.39 -6.50
N ARG A 53 -13.96 -1.12 -7.22
CA ARG A 53 -13.62 -2.52 -6.87
C ARG A 53 -12.93 -2.62 -5.50
N VAL A 54 -12.10 -1.64 -5.15
CA VAL A 54 -11.50 -1.56 -3.81
C VAL A 54 -12.58 -1.33 -2.76
N TRP A 55 -13.57 -0.47 -3.04
CA TRP A 55 -14.69 -0.17 -2.15
C TRP A 55 -15.57 -1.38 -1.89
N ASP A 56 -15.88 -2.17 -2.92
CA ASP A 56 -16.69 -3.39 -2.78
C ASP A 56 -16.08 -4.33 -1.72
N VAL A 57 -14.77 -4.52 -1.78
CA VAL A 57 -14.06 -5.40 -0.84
C VAL A 57 -13.84 -4.72 0.51
N PHE A 58 -13.58 -3.41 0.55
CA PHE A 58 -13.53 -2.64 1.79
C PHE A 58 -14.85 -2.74 2.57
N CYS A 59 -16.00 -2.65 1.90
CA CYS A 59 -17.31 -2.81 2.53
C CYS A 59 -17.52 -4.23 3.10
N ARG A 60 -16.85 -5.24 2.53
CA ARG A 60 -16.90 -6.64 3.00
C ARG A 60 -15.92 -6.93 4.15
N ASP A 61 -14.67 -6.49 3.99
CA ASP A 61 -13.52 -6.91 4.82
C ASP A 61 -13.06 -5.84 5.83
N GLY A 62 -13.57 -4.60 5.70
CA GLY A 62 -13.23 -3.48 6.57
C GLY A 62 -11.91 -2.78 6.23
N ASP A 63 -11.44 -1.95 7.16
CA ASP A 63 -10.32 -1.03 6.95
C ASP A 63 -8.98 -1.72 6.69
N GLU A 64 -8.78 -2.94 7.19
CA GLU A 64 -7.60 -3.77 6.88
C GLU A 64 -7.34 -3.85 5.38
N PHE A 65 -8.41 -3.99 4.58
CA PHE A 65 -8.30 -4.14 3.14
C PHE A 65 -7.67 -2.90 2.48
N LEU A 66 -7.87 -1.70 3.02
CA LEU A 66 -7.26 -0.49 2.49
C LEU A 66 -5.73 -0.54 2.62
N PHE A 67 -5.20 -1.07 3.72
CA PHE A 67 -3.75 -1.21 3.91
C PHE A 67 -3.18 -2.37 3.10
N ARG A 68 -3.97 -3.43 2.90
CA ARG A 68 -3.63 -4.51 1.98
C ARG A 68 -3.51 -4.02 0.53
N VAL A 69 -4.40 -3.11 0.11
CA VAL A 69 -4.33 -2.44 -1.21
C VAL A 69 -3.04 -1.63 -1.34
N ALA A 70 -2.66 -0.86 -0.31
CA ALA A 70 -1.42 -0.08 -0.32
C ALA A 70 -0.20 -1.00 -0.53
N LEU A 71 -0.10 -2.10 0.22
CA LEU A 71 0.96 -3.08 0.05
C LEU A 71 0.91 -3.76 -1.32
N GLY A 72 -0.29 -4.00 -1.87
CA GLY A 72 -0.46 -4.52 -3.23
C GLY A 72 0.07 -3.58 -4.31
N ILE A 73 -0.16 -2.26 -4.17
CA ILE A 73 0.39 -1.24 -5.06
C ILE A 73 1.91 -1.21 -4.96
N LEU A 74 2.46 -1.20 -3.74
CA LEU A 74 3.91 -1.21 -3.53
C LEU A 74 4.56 -2.47 -4.12
N ARG A 75 3.90 -3.63 -3.99
CA ARG A 75 4.37 -4.90 -4.57
C ARG A 75 4.30 -4.90 -6.10
N LEU A 76 3.25 -4.32 -6.69
CA LEU A 76 3.11 -4.21 -8.15
C LEU A 76 4.27 -3.39 -8.76
N TYR A 77 4.77 -2.39 -8.04
CA TYR A 77 5.83 -1.49 -8.51
C TYR A 77 7.19 -1.70 -7.83
N GLU A 78 7.38 -2.79 -7.08
CA GLU A 78 8.58 -3.03 -6.26
C GLU A 78 9.88 -2.89 -7.07
N ASP A 79 9.92 -3.46 -8.28
CA ASP A 79 11.08 -3.42 -9.17
C ASP A 79 11.46 -2.00 -9.61
N VAL A 80 10.47 -1.13 -9.78
CA VAL A 80 10.65 0.26 -10.20
C VAL A 80 11.05 1.11 -9.01
N LEU A 81 10.34 0.97 -7.89
CA LEU A 81 10.53 1.76 -6.68
C LEU A 81 11.91 1.53 -6.04
N THR A 82 12.42 0.29 -6.09
CA THR A 82 13.75 -0.08 -5.58
C THR A 82 14.89 0.58 -6.36
N ARG A 83 14.65 1.05 -7.58
CA ARG A 83 15.65 1.71 -8.44
C ARG A 83 15.62 3.23 -8.35
N MET A 84 14.59 3.78 -7.72
CA MET A 84 14.36 5.23 -7.59
C MET A 84 14.96 5.76 -6.29
N ASP A 85 15.38 7.03 -6.31
CA ASP A 85 15.73 7.77 -5.09
C ASP A 85 14.48 8.29 -4.35
N PHE A 86 14.68 9.01 -3.25
CA PHE A 86 13.61 9.63 -2.49
C PHE A 86 12.66 10.50 -3.33
N ILE A 87 13.19 11.39 -4.17
CA ILE A 87 12.39 12.37 -4.90
C ILE A 87 11.49 11.67 -5.92
N HIS A 88 12.07 10.76 -6.70
CA HIS A 88 11.35 10.03 -7.74
C HIS A 88 10.30 9.09 -7.13
N ASN A 89 10.62 8.42 -6.02
CA ASN A 89 9.64 7.60 -5.31
C ASN A 89 8.48 8.44 -4.75
N ALA A 90 8.77 9.58 -4.13
CA ALA A 90 7.72 10.47 -3.60
C ALA A 90 6.80 10.98 -4.72
N GLN A 91 7.36 11.38 -5.86
CA GLN A 91 6.59 11.82 -7.02
C GLN A 91 5.74 10.68 -7.62
N PHE A 92 6.32 9.49 -7.75
CA PHE A 92 5.62 8.33 -8.29
C PHE A 92 4.44 7.90 -7.40
N LEU A 93 4.65 7.82 -6.08
CA LEU A 93 3.62 7.34 -5.16
C LEU A 93 2.50 8.37 -4.90
N THR A 94 2.80 9.66 -5.01
CA THR A 94 1.79 10.73 -4.92
C THR A 94 0.99 10.90 -6.22
N ARG A 95 1.50 10.37 -7.34
CA ARG A 95 0.83 10.37 -8.64
C ARG A 95 1.06 9.04 -9.36
N LEU A 96 0.26 8.05 -8.99
CA LEU A 96 0.29 6.72 -9.61
C LEU A 96 -0.06 6.80 -11.11
N PRO A 97 0.38 5.80 -11.92
CA PRO A 97 0.03 5.74 -13.33
C PRO A 97 -1.48 5.70 -13.56
N ASP A 98 -1.96 6.40 -14.60
CA ASP A 98 -3.40 6.46 -14.94
C ASP A 98 -3.95 5.09 -15.38
N HIS A 99 -3.09 4.19 -15.87
CA HIS A 99 -3.47 2.85 -16.31
C HIS A 99 -2.82 1.79 -15.42
N ILE A 100 -3.61 1.23 -14.52
CA ILE A 100 -3.23 0.12 -13.64
C ILE A 100 -4.12 -1.07 -13.99
N PRO A 101 -3.57 -2.16 -14.57
CA PRO A 101 -4.36 -3.33 -14.91
C PRO A 101 -5.02 -3.93 -13.65
N PRO A 102 -6.37 -3.97 -13.56
CA PRO A 102 -7.05 -4.37 -12.34
C PRO A 102 -6.66 -5.79 -11.89
N ASP A 103 -6.56 -6.73 -12.81
CA ASP A 103 -6.27 -8.13 -12.47
C ASP A 103 -4.86 -8.31 -11.94
N GLN A 104 -3.90 -7.53 -12.44
CA GLN A 104 -2.53 -7.53 -11.90
C GLN A 104 -2.52 -6.94 -10.49
N LEU A 105 -3.11 -5.75 -10.29
CA LEU A 105 -3.17 -5.14 -8.96
C LEU A 105 -3.82 -6.08 -7.96
N PHE A 106 -5.00 -6.64 -8.28
CA PHE A 106 -5.68 -7.56 -7.38
C PHE A 106 -4.85 -8.83 -7.15
N SER A 107 -4.16 -9.38 -8.14
CA SER A 107 -3.24 -10.51 -7.92
C SER A 107 -2.15 -10.18 -6.89
N HIS A 108 -1.56 -8.98 -6.96
CA HIS A 108 -0.58 -8.52 -5.97
C HIS A 108 -1.21 -8.28 -4.59
N ILE A 109 -2.43 -7.73 -4.50
CA ILE A 109 -3.18 -7.59 -3.24
C ILE A 109 -3.44 -8.94 -2.59
N HIS A 110 -3.85 -9.95 -3.36
CA HIS A 110 -4.11 -11.30 -2.83
C HIS A 110 -2.84 -11.98 -2.32
N ALA A 111 -1.68 -11.67 -2.91
CA ALA A 111 -0.38 -12.16 -2.45
C ALA A 111 0.12 -11.50 -1.14
N VAL A 112 -0.52 -10.41 -0.69
CA VAL A 112 -0.20 -9.78 0.61
C VAL A 112 -0.81 -10.59 1.76
N HIS A 113 0.00 -10.85 2.77
CA HIS A 113 -0.39 -11.50 4.02
C HIS A 113 -0.54 -10.48 5.15
N MET A 114 -1.73 -10.41 5.75
CA MET A 114 -2.05 -9.50 6.86
C MET A 114 -2.01 -10.20 8.23
N THR A 115 -1.02 -11.09 8.40
CA THR A 115 -0.80 -11.87 9.64
C THR A 115 0.67 -11.82 10.07
N SER A 116 0.95 -11.21 11.22
CA SER A 116 2.29 -11.02 11.79
C SER A 116 2.43 -11.79 13.10
N LYS A 117 3.34 -12.78 13.18
CA LYS A 117 3.57 -13.58 14.42
C LYS A 117 2.28 -14.10 15.07
N ASN A 118 1.36 -14.67 14.28
CA ASN A 118 0.02 -15.11 14.67
C ASN A 118 -0.96 -14.00 15.11
N ARG A 119 -0.60 -12.73 14.95
CA ARG A 119 -1.48 -11.58 15.18
C ARG A 119 -2.05 -11.08 13.87
N LYS A 120 -3.37 -10.87 13.83
CA LYS A 120 -4.07 -10.23 12.71
C LYS A 120 -3.94 -8.72 12.79
N TRP A 121 -4.19 -8.00 11.69
CA TRP A 121 -4.22 -6.53 11.64
C TRP A 121 -4.88 -5.88 12.87
N ALA A 122 -6.08 -6.34 13.24
CA ALA A 122 -6.85 -5.81 14.36
C ALA A 122 -6.15 -5.92 15.73
N GLN A 123 -5.18 -6.83 15.86
CA GLN A 123 -4.37 -7.03 17.08
C GLN A 123 -3.02 -6.31 17.02
N VAL A 124 -2.65 -5.80 15.84
CA VAL A 124 -1.41 -5.04 15.60
C VAL A 124 -1.67 -3.53 15.62
N ARG A 125 -2.87 -3.08 15.19
CA ARG A 125 -3.27 -1.66 15.22
C ARG A 125 -3.68 -1.15 16.59
#